data_AF-A0A9D1S5X1-F1
#
_entry.id   AF-A0A9D1S5X1-F1
#
_cell.length_a   1.000
_cell.length_b   1.000
_cell.length_c   1.000
_cell.angle_alpha   90.00
_cell.angle_beta   90.00
_cell.angle_gamma   90.00
#
_symmetry.space_group_name_H-M   'P 1'
#
loop_
_entity.id
_entity.type
_entity.pdbx_description
1 polymer ?
#
loop_
_entity_poly.entity_id
_entity_poly.type
_entity_poly.pdbx_seq_one_letter_code
_entity_poly.pdbx_strand_id
1 'polypeptide(L)' 'MATYNGWTWDDYDLYKAVRGDTWDDIAVQAYGDGALMSVLLCANPELCRVVVFEGGELIRIPLIDEAASDELPPWRR' A
#
# COMPACT_ATOMS: atom_id res chain seq x y z
N MET A 1 -3.69 15.67 -3.25
CA MET A 1 -3.30 15.75 -1.84
C MET A 1 -4.26 15.00 -0.92
N ALA A 2 -3.95 13.74 -0.63
CA ALA A 2 -4.52 13.02 0.51
C ALA A 2 -3.56 13.14 1.70
N THR A 3 -4.10 13.21 2.92
CA THR A 3 -3.32 13.47 4.13
C THR A 3 -3.64 12.45 5.22
N TYR A 4 -2.62 11.87 5.85
CA TYR A 4 -2.78 10.95 6.99
C TYR A 4 -1.59 11.06 7.95
N ASN A 5 -1.84 11.28 9.24
CA ASN A 5 -0.82 11.40 10.30
C ASN A 5 0.37 12.34 9.98
N GLY A 6 0.12 13.43 9.24
CA GLY A 6 1.17 14.38 8.85
C GLY A 6 1.89 14.05 7.55
N TRP A 7 1.64 12.88 6.95
CA TRP A 7 2.08 12.55 5.61
C TRP A 7 1.09 13.03 4.57
N THR A 8 1.64 13.50 3.46
CA THR A 8 0.89 13.92 2.28
C THR A 8 1.42 13.16 1.09
N TRP A 9 0.53 12.58 0.28
CA TRP A 9 0.90 12.00 -1.01
C TRP A 9 0.06 12.62 -2.12
N ASP A 10 0.71 12.89 -3.25
CA ASP A 10 0.07 13.26 -4.51
C ASP A 10 0.17 12.16 -5.56
N ASP A 11 1.16 11.27 -5.43
CA ASP A 11 1.38 10.14 -6.33
C ASP A 11 1.23 8.80 -5.60
N TYR A 12 0.87 7.78 -6.37
CA TYR A 12 0.73 6.41 -5.90
C TYR A 12 1.17 5.43 -7.00
N ASP A 13 1.69 4.29 -6.58
CA ASP A 13 1.90 3.15 -7.45
C ASP A 13 0.65 2.25 -7.46
N LEU A 14 0.49 1.48 -8.53
CA LEU A 14 -0.56 0.47 -8.63
C LEU A 14 0.04 -0.90 -8.45
N TYR A 15 -0.40 -1.57 -7.40
CA TYR A 15 -0.09 -2.96 -7.13
C TYR A 15 -1.30 -3.83 -7.45
N LYS A 16 -1.08 -4.96 -8.12
CA LYS A 16 -2.11 -5.97 -8.34
C LYS A 16 -2.00 -7.01 -7.26
N ALA A 17 -2.97 -7.04 -6.35
CA ALA A 17 -3.01 -8.01 -5.26
C ALA A 17 -2.99 -9.43 -5.82
N VAL A 18 -2.29 -10.30 -5.10
CA VAL A 18 -2.24 -11.73 -5.35
C VAL A 18 -3.11 -12.43 -4.31
N ARG A 19 -3.65 -13.59 -4.69
CA ARG A 19 -4.52 -14.36 -3.81
C ARG A 19 -3.82 -14.69 -2.49
N GLY A 20 -4.44 -14.32 -1.39
CA GLY A 20 -3.91 -14.56 -0.05
C GLY A 20 -3.19 -13.35 0.56
N ASP A 21 -2.93 -12.29 -0.21
CA ASP A 21 -2.34 -11.07 0.33
C ASP A 21 -3.27 -10.44 1.39
N THR A 22 -2.65 -9.80 2.37
CA THR A 22 -3.31 -8.94 3.35
C THR A 22 -2.74 -7.53 3.27
N TRP A 23 -3.39 -6.58 3.96
CA TRP A 23 -2.90 -5.21 4.00
C TRP A 23 -1.53 -5.07 4.69
N ASP A 24 -1.25 -5.86 5.72
CA ASP A 24 0.04 -5.83 6.41
C ASP A 24 1.16 -6.41 5.54
N ASP A 25 0.90 -7.50 4.80
CA ASP A 25 1.86 -8.07 3.85
C ASP A 25 2.24 -7.06 2.75
N ILE A 26 1.24 -6.38 2.19
CA ILE A 26 1.45 -5.35 1.16
C ILE A 26 2.19 -4.16 1.76
N ALA A 27 1.87 -3.75 2.98
CA ALA A 27 2.54 -2.63 3.65
C ALA A 27 4.01 -2.94 3.97
N VAL A 28 4.35 -4.17 4.40
CA VAL A 28 5.75 -4.59 4.57
C VAL A 28 6.48 -4.55 3.23
N GLN A 29 5.88 -5.04 2.15
CA GLN A 29 6.50 -4.99 0.83
C GLN A 29 6.65 -3.56 0.27
N ALA A 30 5.67 -2.70 0.55
CA ALA A 30 5.64 -1.32 0.05
C ALA A 30 6.51 -0.36 0.87
N TYR A 31 6.55 -0.53 2.18
CA TYR A 31 7.12 0.45 3.09
C TYR A 31 8.15 -0.14 4.05
N GLY A 32 8.34 -1.47 4.07
CA GLY A 32 9.17 -2.16 5.06
C GLY A 32 8.51 -2.31 6.44
N ASP A 33 7.32 -1.74 6.64
CA ASP A 33 6.60 -1.76 7.91
C ASP A 33 5.10 -2.07 7.72
N GLY A 34 4.66 -3.17 8.31
CA GLY A 34 3.26 -3.62 8.28
C GLY A 34 2.31 -2.71 9.04
N ALA A 35 2.79 -1.91 9.99
CA ALA A 35 1.97 -0.92 10.71
C ALA A 35 1.43 0.18 9.77
N LEU A 36 2.09 0.37 8.62
CA LEU A 36 1.70 1.35 7.61
C LEU A 36 0.55 0.88 6.71
N MET A 37 -0.05 -0.29 7.00
CA MET A 37 -1.30 -0.73 6.35
C MET A 37 -2.44 0.29 6.47
N SER A 38 -2.42 1.11 7.53
CA SER A 38 -3.40 2.18 7.72
C SER A 38 -3.38 3.23 6.61
N VAL A 39 -2.20 3.52 6.04
CA VAL A 39 -2.04 4.39 4.86
C VAL A 39 -2.73 3.77 3.64
N LEU A 40 -2.52 2.47 3.42
CA LEU A 40 -3.13 1.74 2.31
C LEU A 40 -4.66 1.70 2.43
N LEU A 41 -5.18 1.47 3.63
CA LEU A 41 -6.61 1.48 3.92
C LEU A 41 -7.24 2.86 3.64
N CYS A 42 -6.57 3.94 4.04
CA CYS A 42 -7.04 5.30 3.76
C CYS A 42 -7.01 5.65 2.26
N ALA A 43 -6.03 5.12 1.52
CA ALA A 43 -5.91 5.35 0.08
C ALA A 43 -6.87 4.51 -0.77
N ASN A 44 -7.41 3.41 -0.20
CA ASN A 44 -8.30 2.47 -0.89
C ASN A 44 -9.59 2.20 -0.08
N PRO A 45 -10.41 3.24 0.18
CA PRO A 45 -11.62 3.09 0.98
C PRO A 45 -12.64 2.10 0.40
N GLU A 46 -12.60 1.85 -0.91
CA GLU A 46 -13.46 0.87 -1.58
C GLU A 46 -13.07 -0.59 -1.27
N LEU A 47 -11.81 -0.84 -0.91
CA LEU A 47 -11.28 -2.17 -0.58
C LEU A 47 -11.07 -2.36 0.94
N CYS A 48 -11.32 -1.34 1.77
CA CYS A 48 -11.02 -1.38 3.20
C CYS A 48 -11.69 -2.51 4.00
N ARG A 49 -12.74 -3.12 3.45
CA ARG A 49 -13.44 -4.28 4.04
C ARG A 49 -12.84 -5.63 3.65
N VAL A 50 -11.92 -5.64 2.69
CA VAL A 50 -11.21 -6.85 2.27
C VAL A 50 -10.14 -7.14 3.31
N VAL A 51 -10.26 -8.30 3.95
CA VAL A 51 -9.29 -8.77 4.96
C VAL A 51 -8.19 -9.61 4.31
N VAL A 52 -8.57 -10.42 3.32
CA VAL A 52 -7.69 -11.24 2.49
C VAL A 52 -8.10 -11.03 1.05
N PHE A 53 -7.16 -10.68 0.18
CA PHE A 53 -7.42 -10.45 -1.24
C PHE A 53 -7.57 -11.78 -1.98
N GLU A 54 -8.55 -11.84 -2.90
CA GLU A 54 -8.76 -13.03 -3.74
C GLU A 54 -7.81 -13.04 -4.94
N GLY A 55 -7.18 -11.90 -5.24
CA GLY A 55 -6.20 -11.72 -6.29
C GLY A 55 -6.82 -11.04 -7.51
N GLY A 56 -6.09 -10.07 -8.05
CA GLY A 56 -6.47 -9.29 -9.22
C GLY A 56 -6.99 -7.88 -8.91
N GLU A 57 -7.28 -7.59 -7.64
CA GLU A 57 -7.63 -6.25 -7.17
C GLU A 57 -6.45 -5.28 -7.36
N LEU A 58 -6.75 -4.04 -7.72
CA LEU A 58 -5.74 -2.99 -7.87
C LEU A 58 -5.71 -2.14 -6.60
N ILE A 59 -4.56 -2.17 -5.93
CA ILE A 59 -4.28 -1.43 -4.71
C ILE A 59 -3.46 -0.20 -5.07
N ARG A 60 -3.94 0.98 -4.68
CA ARG A 60 -3.14 2.21 -4.73
C ARG A 60 -2.19 2.21 -3.54
N ILE A 61 -0.90 2.33 -3.82
CA ILE A 61 0.16 2.41 -2.83
C ILE A 61 0.71 3.84 -2.85
N PRO A 62 0.25 4.71 -1.92
CA PRO A 62 0.79 6.04 -1.75
C PRO A 62 2.31 6.10 -1.66
N LEU A 63 2.92 7.06 -2.35
CA LEU A 63 4.34 7.39 -2.13
C LEU A 63 4.43 8.34 -0.92
N ILE A 64 4.94 7.84 0.19
CA ILE A 64 5.18 8.61 1.43
C ILE A 64 6.69 8.83 1.62
N ASP A 65 7.08 9.94 2.24
CA ASP A 65 8.49 10.35 2.38
C ASP A 65 9.37 9.33 3.16
N GLU A 66 8.77 8.51 4.03
CA GLU A 66 9.48 7.43 4.74
C GLU A 66 9.76 6.19 3.86
N ALA A 67 9.09 6.04 2.71
CA ALA A 67 9.15 4.83 1.88
C ALA A 67 10.42 4.74 1.01
N ALA A 68 11.46 5.51 1.29
CA ALA A 68 12.78 5.40 0.67
C ALA A 68 13.53 4.16 1.19
N SER A 69 12.94 2.97 1.02
CA SER A 69 13.65 1.70 1.18
C SER A 69 14.25 1.31 -0.17
N ASP A 70 15.58 1.15 -0.22
CA ASP A 70 16.35 0.84 -1.44
C ASP A 70 16.00 -0.54 -2.05
N GLU A 71 15.30 -1.40 -1.30
CA GLU A 71 14.80 -2.69 -1.79
C GLU A 71 13.36 -2.56 -2.29
N LEU A 72 13.19 -1.74 -3.33
CA LEU A 72 11.90 -1.65 -4.01
C LEU A 72 11.48 -3.05 -4.50
N PRO A 73 10.26 -3.50 -4.17
CA PRO A 73 9.75 -4.78 -4.60
C PRO A 73 9.71 -4.83 -6.14
N PRO A 74 9.77 -6.02 -6.75
CA PRO A 74 10.01 -6.18 -8.19
C PRO A 74 8.98 -5.51 -9.11
N TRP A 75 7.81 -5.14 -8.59
CA TRP A 75 6.78 -4.39 -9.31
C TRP A 75 6.98 -2.86 -9.31
N ARG A 76 7.92 -2.33 -8.51
CA ARG A 76 8.34 -0.92 -8.47
C ARG A 76 9.67 -0.64 -9.18
N ARG A 77 10.20 -1.64 -9.90
CA ARG A 77 11.48 -1.55 -10.63
C ARG A 77 11.29 -1.19 -12.09
#